data_AF-A0A1Z9IWK6-F1
#
_entry.id   AF-A0A1Z9IWK6-F1
#
_cell.length_a   1.000
_cell.length_b   1.000
_cell.length_c   1.000
_cell.angle_alpha   90.00
_cell.angle_beta   90.00
_cell.angle_gamma   90.00
#
_symmetry.space_group_name_H-M   'P 1'
#
loop_
_entity.id
_entity.type
_entity.pdbx_description
1 polymer ?
#
loop_
_entity_poly.entity_id
_entity_poly.type
_entity_poly.pdbx_seq_one_letter_code
_entity_poly.pdbx_strand_id
1 'polypeptide(L)'
;MGEGFTFLGMTVPKIAMINGGVLVLWGIASYFLQDADPRSITALIPAIIGFPMVVLGVLSILNEENRHHYMHASMVFALVMILGGARVFFSDMSTLAATSHLLLIVTGSSFTFVGIKSFRHARIQREGLVGSQ
;
A
#
# COMPACT_ATOMS: atom_id res chain seq x y z
N MET A 1 6.76 -18.06 -19.90
CA MET A 1 6.12 -17.46 -18.72
C MET A 1 5.68 -16.08 -19.13
N GLY A 2 4.37 -15.82 -19.27
CA GLY A 2 3.88 -14.52 -19.79
C GLY A 2 4.40 -13.37 -18.92
N GLU A 3 4.82 -12.28 -19.55
CA GLU A 3 5.34 -11.10 -18.85
C GLU A 3 4.26 -10.58 -17.89
N GLY A 4 4.39 -10.91 -16.60
CA GLY A 4 3.49 -10.40 -15.58
C GLY A 4 3.58 -8.87 -15.55
N PHE A 5 2.46 -8.20 -15.27
CA PHE A 5 2.43 -6.74 -15.19
C PHE A 5 3.54 -6.21 -14.28
N THR A 6 4.40 -5.37 -14.83
CA THR A 6 5.43 -4.64 -14.10
C THR A 6 5.18 -3.15 -14.17
N PHE A 7 5.54 -2.44 -13.11
CA PHE A 7 5.51 -0.99 -13.05
C PHE A 7 6.86 -0.53 -12.48
N LEU A 8 7.55 0.36 -13.19
CA LEU A 8 8.92 0.79 -12.87
C LEU A 8 9.91 -0.40 -12.73
N GLY A 9 9.75 -1.44 -13.56
CA GLY A 9 10.58 -2.65 -13.50
C GLY A 9 10.34 -3.53 -12.27
N MET A 10 9.28 -3.26 -11.50
CA MET A 10 8.91 -4.02 -10.30
C MET A 10 7.56 -4.70 -10.45
N THR A 11 7.41 -5.88 -9.84
CA THR A 11 6.13 -6.57 -9.76
C THR A 11 5.21 -5.89 -8.73
N VAL A 12 3.89 -6.05 -8.89
CA VAL A 12 2.91 -5.48 -7.94
C VAL A 12 3.17 -5.94 -6.48
N PRO A 13 3.47 -7.22 -6.19
CA PRO A 13 3.88 -7.66 -4.86
C PRO A 13 5.06 -6.89 -4.28
N LYS A 14 6.10 -6.65 -5.08
CA LYS A 14 7.28 -5.91 -4.65
C LYS A 14 6.95 -4.47 -4.30
N ILE A 15 6.08 -3.83 -5.08
CA ILE A 15 5.59 -2.47 -4.80
C ILE A 15 4.78 -2.45 -3.49
N ALA A 16 3.96 -3.48 -3.23
CA ALA A 16 3.23 -3.61 -1.95
C ALA A 16 4.19 -3.68 -0.76
N MET A 17 5.22 -4.53 -0.85
CA MET A 17 6.22 -4.69 0.20
C MET A 17 7.03 -3.41 0.43
N ILE A 18 7.40 -2.68 -0.63
CA ILE A 18 8.13 -1.41 -0.49
C ILE A 18 7.26 -0.37 0.20
N ASN A 19 6.02 -0.17 -0.27
CA ASN A 19 5.09 0.78 0.35
C ASN A 19 4.82 0.43 1.81
N GLY A 20 4.52 -0.84 2.10
CA GLY A 20 4.30 -1.31 3.47
C GLY A 20 5.55 -1.16 4.35
N GLY A 21 6.73 -1.49 3.82
CA GLY A 21 8.00 -1.37 4.55
C GLY A 21 8.34 0.07 4.91
N VAL A 22 8.13 1.02 3.98
CA VAL A 22 8.28 2.45 4.26
C VAL A 22 7.38 2.90 5.40
N LEU A 23 6.12 2.44 5.43
CA LEU A 23 5.17 2.78 6.49
C LEU A 23 5.51 2.13 7.83
N VAL A 24 6.01 0.90 7.84
CA VAL A 24 6.49 0.22 9.05
C VAL A 24 7.65 1.00 9.65
N LEU A 25 8.67 1.30 8.85
CA LEU A 25 9.83 2.07 9.30
C LEU A 25 9.41 3.45 9.81
N TRP A 26 8.55 4.15 9.06
CA TRP A 26 8.06 5.46 9.46
C TRP A 26 7.23 5.43 10.74
N GLY A 27 6.29 4.49 10.86
CA GLY A 27 5.42 4.38 12.03
C GLY A 27 6.24 4.13 13.31
N ILE A 28 7.24 3.24 13.24
CA ILE A 28 8.16 3.00 14.35
C ILE A 28 8.95 4.28 14.67
N ALA A 29 9.54 4.94 13.67
CA ALA A 29 10.29 6.18 13.87
C ALA A 29 9.41 7.27 14.52
N SER A 30 8.19 7.46 14.02
CA SER A 30 7.27 8.49 14.52
C SER A 30 6.83 8.24 15.98
N TYR A 31 6.75 6.99 16.42
CA TYR A 31 6.43 6.66 17.81
C TYR A 31 7.53 7.09 18.78
N PHE A 32 8.80 7.06 18.35
CA PHE A 32 9.95 7.50 19.16
C PHE A 32 10.25 8.99 19.03
N LEU A 33 9.88 9.61 17.90
CA LEU A 33 10.13 11.02 17.62
C LEU A 33 9.01 11.96 18.12
N GLN A 34 7.88 11.42 18.60
CA GLN A 34 6.79 12.27 19.09
C GLN A 34 7.15 12.93 20.43
N ASP A 35 6.80 14.21 20.57
CA ASP A 35 7.02 15.00 21.78
C ASP A 35 5.91 14.81 22.84
N ALA A 36 4.96 13.89 22.60
CA ALA A 36 3.82 13.66 23.49
C ALA A 36 4.21 12.84 24.73
N ASP A 37 3.80 13.31 25.92
CA ASP A 37 3.90 12.59 27.20
C ASP A 37 2.50 12.42 27.84
N PRO A 38 1.97 11.19 27.96
CA PRO A 38 2.56 9.92 27.53
C PRO A 38 2.56 9.76 26.01
N ARG A 39 3.52 8.95 25.51
CA ARG A 39 3.66 8.65 24.08
C ARG A 39 2.37 8.08 23.49
N SER A 40 1.87 8.71 22.43
CA SER A 40 0.65 8.26 21.74
C SER A 40 0.91 7.01 20.92
N ILE A 41 0.14 5.96 21.20
CA ILE A 41 0.15 4.71 20.41
C ILE A 41 -0.38 4.96 19.00
N THR A 42 -1.18 6.01 18.79
CA THR A 42 -1.73 6.34 17.47
C THR A 42 -0.66 6.71 16.43
N ALA A 43 0.55 7.11 16.87
CA ALA A 43 1.69 7.31 15.97
C ALA A 43 2.11 6.01 15.25
N LEU A 44 1.79 4.84 15.79
CA LEU A 44 2.08 3.54 15.18
C LEU A 44 1.08 3.12 14.08
N ILE A 45 0.00 3.88 13.84
CA ILE A 45 -1.00 3.54 12.82
C ILE A 45 -0.36 3.23 11.44
N PRO A 46 0.59 4.03 10.92
CA PRO A 46 1.30 3.70 9.68
C PRO A 46 1.94 2.31 9.72
N ALA A 47 2.58 1.93 10.83
CA ALA A 47 3.21 0.61 10.96
C ALA A 47 2.18 -0.52 11.08
N ILE A 48 1.09 -0.29 11.83
CA ILE A 48 0.01 -1.27 11.99
C ILE A 48 -0.66 -1.59 10.64
N ILE A 49 -0.78 -0.61 9.74
CA ILE A 49 -1.35 -0.84 8.40
C ILE A 49 -0.29 -1.33 7.41
N GLY A 50 0.93 -0.79 7.48
CA GLY A 50 2.03 -1.18 6.62
C GLY A 50 2.46 -2.63 6.81
N PHE A 51 2.42 -3.15 8.04
CA PHE A 51 2.87 -4.52 8.34
C PHE A 51 2.02 -5.60 7.65
N PRO A 52 0.68 -5.63 7.75
CA PRO A 52 -0.18 -6.51 6.97
C PRO A 52 0.07 -6.40 5.47
N MET A 53 0.32 -5.19 4.95
CA MET A 53 0.60 -4.97 3.53
C MET A 53 1.92 -5.64 3.10
N VAL A 54 2.97 -5.59 3.94
CA VAL A 54 4.22 -6.34 3.70
C VAL A 54 3.96 -7.84 3.73
N VAL A 55 3.25 -8.33 4.76
CA VAL A 55 2.94 -9.76 4.91
C VAL A 55 2.17 -10.29 3.71
N LEU A 56 1.13 -9.59 3.25
CA LEU A 56 0.37 -9.95 2.06
C LEU A 56 1.24 -9.93 0.79
N GLY A 57 2.13 -8.95 0.67
CA GLY A 57 3.11 -8.90 -0.41
C GLY A 57 4.02 -10.14 -0.44
N VAL A 58 4.56 -10.55 0.72
CA VAL A 58 5.38 -11.77 0.84
C VAL A 58 4.56 -13.02 0.53
N LEU A 59 3.36 -13.16 1.11
CA LEU A 59 2.48 -14.31 0.86
C LEU A 59 2.11 -14.44 -0.62
N SER A 60 1.96 -13.32 -1.33
CA SER A 60 1.66 -13.33 -2.76
C SER A 60 2.82 -13.84 -3.65
N ILE A 61 4.05 -13.84 -3.12
CA ILE A 61 5.23 -14.43 -3.77
C ILE A 61 5.35 -15.91 -3.39
N LEU A 62 5.08 -16.25 -2.13
CA LEU A 62 5.17 -17.63 -1.64
C LEU A 62 4.05 -18.52 -2.18
N ASN A 63 2.88 -17.96 -2.45
CA ASN A 63 1.71 -18.68 -2.95
C ASN A 63 1.16 -18.01 -4.22
N GLU A 64 1.76 -18.38 -5.35
CA GLU A 64 1.42 -17.82 -6.67
C GLU A 64 -0.01 -18.12 -7.11
N GLU A 65 -0.55 -19.30 -6.73
CA GLU A 65 -1.93 -19.72 -7.04
C GLU A 65 -2.95 -18.71 -6.49
N ASN A 66 -2.72 -18.24 -5.26
CA ASN A 66 -3.60 -17.28 -4.58
C ASN A 66 -3.12 -15.83 -4.66
N ARG A 67 -2.10 -15.53 -5.50
CA ARG A 67 -1.49 -14.19 -5.60
C ARG A 67 -2.53 -13.08 -5.73
N HIS A 68 -3.53 -13.27 -6.59
CA HIS A 68 -4.56 -12.26 -6.84
C HIS A 68 -5.38 -11.90 -5.59
N HIS A 69 -5.64 -12.85 -4.70
CA HIS A 69 -6.40 -12.61 -3.47
C HIS A 69 -5.59 -11.76 -2.48
N TYR A 70 -4.31 -12.08 -2.29
CA TYR A 70 -3.42 -11.29 -1.43
C TYR A 70 -3.23 -9.86 -1.95
N MET A 71 -3.17 -9.68 -3.28
CA MET A 71 -3.06 -8.35 -3.88
C MET A 71 -4.35 -7.54 -3.78
N HIS A 72 -5.54 -8.17 -3.91
CA HIS A 72 -6.81 -7.49 -3.65
C HIS A 72 -6.95 -7.10 -2.17
N ALA A 73 -6.57 -7.99 -1.25
CA ALA A 73 -6.56 -7.65 0.18
C ALA A 73 -5.64 -6.43 0.44
N SER A 74 -4.46 -6.40 -0.17
CA SER A 74 -3.55 -5.24 -0.09
C SER A 74 -4.16 -3.95 -0.66
N MET A 75 -5.00 -4.04 -1.69
CA MET A 75 -5.74 -2.88 -2.21
C MET A 75 -6.80 -2.37 -1.24
N VAL A 76 -7.46 -3.25 -0.49
CA VAL A 76 -8.39 -2.84 0.58
C VAL A 76 -7.65 -2.05 1.64
N PHE A 77 -6.47 -2.51 2.07
CA PHE A 77 -5.61 -1.74 2.99
C PHE A 77 -5.21 -0.38 2.41
N ALA A 78 -4.82 -0.32 1.14
CA ALA A 78 -4.49 0.94 0.49
C ALA A 78 -5.66 1.94 0.45
N LEU A 79 -6.90 1.48 0.26
CA LEU A 79 -8.09 2.33 0.37
C LEU A 79 -8.31 2.81 1.80
N VAL A 80 -8.16 1.93 2.79
CA VAL A 80 -8.24 2.29 4.22
C VAL A 80 -7.18 3.35 4.57
N MET A 81 -5.98 3.28 4.00
CA MET A 81 -4.93 4.28 4.21
C MET A 81 -5.30 5.65 3.66
N ILE A 82 -5.90 5.71 2.48
CA ILE A 82 -6.34 6.97 1.88
C ILE A 82 -7.46 7.59 2.74
N LEU A 83 -8.47 6.81 3.10
CA LEU A 83 -9.60 7.27 3.91
C LEU A 83 -9.16 7.66 5.33
N GLY A 84 -8.34 6.82 5.96
CA GLY A 84 -7.79 7.06 7.30
C GLY A 84 -6.82 8.23 7.33
N GLY A 85 -6.05 8.46 6.26
CA GLY A 85 -5.16 9.60 6.11
C GLY A 85 -5.89 10.93 5.84
N ALA A 86 -7.08 10.90 5.22
CA ALA A 86 -7.82 12.09 4.81
C ALA A 86 -8.17 13.05 5.96
N ARG A 87 -8.19 12.58 7.21
CA ARG A 87 -8.38 13.45 8.39
C ARG A 87 -7.34 14.57 8.51
N VAL A 88 -6.19 14.47 7.85
CA VAL A 88 -5.18 15.55 7.80
C VAL A 88 -5.75 16.87 7.27
N PHE A 89 -6.81 16.81 6.44
CA PHE A 89 -7.45 17.99 5.88
C PHE A 89 -8.54 18.60 6.79
N PHE A 90 -8.95 17.88 7.84
CA PHE A 90 -10.14 18.23 8.64
C PHE A 90 -9.83 18.30 10.14
N SER A 91 -8.58 18.14 10.56
CA SER A 91 -8.21 18.09 11.98
C SER A 91 -6.89 18.80 12.20
N ASP A 92 -6.84 19.62 13.24
CA ASP A 92 -5.57 20.15 13.75
C ASP A 92 -4.76 19.01 14.37
N MET A 93 -3.52 18.86 13.91
CA MET A 93 -2.60 17.84 14.38
C MET A 93 -1.17 18.33 14.29
N SER A 94 -0.28 17.73 15.07
CA SER A 94 1.15 18.06 15.04
C SER A 94 1.75 17.80 13.66
N THR A 95 2.86 18.47 13.34
CA THR A 95 3.58 18.27 12.06
C THR A 95 3.94 16.80 11.84
N LEU A 96 4.33 16.09 12.90
CA LEU A 96 4.65 14.66 12.85
C LEU A 96 3.41 13.83 12.49
N ALA A 97 2.28 14.10 13.15
CA ALA A 97 1.02 13.42 12.86
C ALA A 97 0.53 13.73 11.43
N ALA A 98 0.59 14.99 10.99
CA ALA A 98 0.25 15.39 9.64
C ALA A 98 1.11 14.64 8.60
N THR A 99 2.42 14.55 8.84
CA THR A 99 3.35 13.80 7.98
C THR A 99 2.98 12.33 7.90
N SER A 100 2.66 11.68 9.02
CA SER A 100 2.21 10.29 9.04
C SER A 100 0.93 10.06 8.21
N HIS A 101 -0.03 10.98 8.28
CA HIS A 101 -1.28 10.88 7.50
C HIS A 101 -1.05 11.16 6.00
N LEU A 102 -0.17 12.10 5.66
CA LEU A 102 0.23 12.34 4.27
C LEU A 102 0.94 11.13 3.68
N LEU A 103 1.81 10.46 4.44
CA LEU A 103 2.46 9.23 3.99
C LEU A 103 1.45 8.12 3.74
N LEU A 104 0.44 7.94 4.60
CA LEU A 104 -0.67 7.01 4.37
C LEU A 104 -1.40 7.30 3.04
N ILE A 105 -1.73 8.58 2.78
CA ILE A 105 -2.39 8.98 1.53
C ILE A 105 -1.51 8.71 0.32
N VAL A 106 -0.24 9.12 0.36
CA VAL A 106 0.68 9.02 -0.79
C VAL A 106 0.96 7.57 -1.13
N THR A 107 1.29 6.75 -0.13
CA THR A 107 1.58 5.32 -0.33
C THR A 107 0.32 4.55 -0.74
N GLY A 108 -0.83 4.84 -0.14
CA GLY A 108 -2.12 4.22 -0.49
C GLY A 108 -2.57 4.59 -1.90
N SER A 109 -2.43 5.86 -2.29
CA SER A 109 -2.76 6.35 -3.64
C SER A 109 -1.82 5.76 -4.68
N SER A 110 -0.51 5.72 -4.39
CA SER A 110 0.50 5.09 -5.25
C SER A 110 0.17 3.63 -5.51
N PHE A 111 -0.12 2.86 -4.45
CA PHE A 111 -0.46 1.44 -4.61
C PHE A 111 -1.79 1.21 -5.34
N THR A 112 -2.81 2.00 -5.03
CA THR A 112 -4.11 1.96 -5.72
C THR A 112 -3.94 2.24 -7.21
N PHE A 113 -3.14 3.23 -7.58
CA PHE A 113 -2.84 3.56 -8.98
C PHE A 113 -2.18 2.40 -9.73
N VAL A 114 -1.19 1.75 -9.10
CA VAL A 114 -0.53 0.56 -9.66
C VAL A 114 -1.50 -0.59 -9.81
N GLY A 115 -2.37 -0.82 -8.81
CA GLY A 115 -3.42 -1.84 -8.84
C GLY A 115 -4.40 -1.65 -10.01
N ILE A 116 -4.89 -0.42 -10.22
CA ILE A 116 -5.77 -0.07 -11.34
C ILE A 116 -5.08 -0.33 -12.68
N LYS A 117 -3.81 0.06 -12.83
CA LYS A 117 -3.03 -0.25 -14.06
C LYS A 117 -2.87 -1.74 -14.28
N SER A 118 -2.64 -2.52 -13.22
CA SER A 118 -2.56 -3.98 -13.28
C SER A 118 -3.86 -4.59 -13.79
N PHE A 119 -5.01 -4.15 -13.28
CA PHE A 119 -6.32 -4.63 -13.75
C PHE A 119 -6.59 -4.24 -15.21
N ARG A 120 -6.27 -3.00 -15.58
CA ARG A 120 -6.45 -2.53 -16.96
C ARG A 120 -5.58 -3.35 -17.93
N HIS A 121 -4.34 -3.64 -17.56
CA HIS A 121 -3.45 -4.47 -18.36
C HIS A 121 -3.97 -5.91 -18.50
N ALA A 122 -4.52 -6.49 -17.44
CA ALA A 122 -5.15 -7.81 -17.51
C ALA A 122 -6.39 -7.83 -18.42
N ARG A 123 -7.19 -6.75 -18.43
CA ARG A 123 -8.35 -6.61 -19.32
C ARG A 123 -7.94 -6.52 -20.79
N ILE A 124 -6.98 -5.65 -21.12
CA ILE A 124 -6.51 -5.45 -22.51
C ILE A 124 -5.96 -6.76 -23.09
N GLN A 125 -5.20 -7.53 -22.32
CA GLN A 125 -4.68 -8.82 -22.78
C GLN A 125 -5.81 -9.82 -23.11
N ARG A 126 -6.87 -9.86 -22.29
CA ARG A 126 -8.02 -10.73 -22.56
C ARG A 126 -8.77 -10.33 -23.83
N GLU A 127 -8.97 -9.03 -24.06
CA GLU A 127 -9.65 -8.51 -25.25
C GLU A 127 -8.80 -8.69 -26.53
N GLY A 128 -7.49 -8.47 -26.45
CA GLY A 128 -6.57 -8.66 -27.58
C GLY A 128 -6.46 -10.11 -28.07
N LEU A 129 -6.55 -11.08 -27.15
CA LEU A 129 -6.57 -12.51 -27.50
C LEU A 129 -7.86 -12.94 -28.21
N VAL A 130 -8.97 -12.24 -27.97
CA VAL A 130 -10.26 -12.51 -28.62
C VAL A 130 -10.32 -11.90 -30.02
N GLY A 131 -9.66 -10.76 -30.26
CA GLY A 131 -9.61 -10.11 -31.58
C GLY A 131 -8.56 -10.68 -32.55
N SER A 132 -7.68 -11.57 -32.09
CA SER A 132 -6.68 -12.27 -32.92
C SER A 132 -7.10 -13.67 -33.37
N GLN A 133 -8.34 -14.07 -33.08
CA GLN A 133 -9.00 -15.32 -33.51
C GLN A 133 -10.03 -14.98 -34.58
#